data_AF-A0AAV5XXH8-F1
#
_entry.id   AF-A0AAV5XXH8-F1
#
_cell.length_a   1.000
_cell.length_b   1.000
_cell.length_c   1.000
_cell.angle_alpha   90.00
_cell.angle_beta   90.00
_cell.angle_gamma   90.00
#
_symmetry.space_group_name_H-M   'P 1'
#
loop_
_entity.id
_entity.type
_entity.pdbx_description
1 polymer ?
#
loop_
_entity_poly.entity_id
_entity_poly.type
_entity_poly.pdbx_seq_one_letter_code
_entity_poly.pdbx_strand_id
1 'polypeptide(L)' 'MVSPGDGSSTGTPPPPGPFGTPGQYDENGVDLSLIRANMRVPPTERARRAERARRAALRAQQIGRAARAKPA' A
#
# COMPACT_ATOMS: atom_id res chain seq x y z
N MET A 1 -52.63 -24.03 15.50
CA MET A 1 -51.23 -23.88 15.92
C MET A 1 -50.34 -24.03 14.69
N VAL A 2 -49.37 -23.12 14.54
CA VAL A 2 -48.24 -23.05 13.59
C VAL A 2 -48.57 -22.88 12.08
N SER A 3 -48.40 -21.63 11.63
CA SER A 3 -47.96 -21.30 10.26
C SER A 3 -46.43 -21.31 10.23
N PRO A 4 -45.77 -21.85 9.20
CA PRO A 4 -44.36 -21.56 8.97
C PRO A 4 -44.25 -20.43 7.94
N GLY A 5 -43.96 -19.23 8.43
CA GLY A 5 -43.12 -18.30 7.69
C GLY A 5 -41.66 -18.68 7.93
N ASP A 6 -40.81 -18.53 6.92
CA ASP A 6 -39.68 -17.59 7.00
C ASP A 6 -38.63 -17.88 5.93
N GLY A 7 -38.21 -16.80 5.26
CA GLY A 7 -36.79 -16.57 5.03
C GLY A 7 -36.20 -17.01 3.69
N SER A 8 -36.76 -16.55 2.57
CA SER A 8 -35.95 -16.44 1.34
C SER A 8 -34.89 -15.35 1.55
N SER A 9 -33.70 -15.74 1.99
CA SER A 9 -32.53 -14.87 2.10
C SER A 9 -32.07 -14.41 0.72
N THR A 10 -32.71 -13.37 0.19
CA THR A 10 -32.12 -12.51 -0.83
C THR A 10 -31.13 -11.60 -0.12
N GLY A 11 -29.90 -12.10 0.06
CA GLY A 11 -28.77 -11.27 0.46
C GLY A 11 -28.49 -10.28 -0.65
N THR A 12 -29.09 -9.09 -0.58
CA THR A 12 -28.71 -7.95 -1.40
C THR A 12 -27.20 -7.74 -1.23
N PRO A 13 -26.39 -7.71 -2.32
CA PRO A 13 -24.99 -7.39 -2.17
C PRO A 13 -24.89 -6.01 -1.50
N PRO A 14 -23.94 -5.83 -0.56
CA PRO A 14 -23.76 -4.52 0.06
C PRO A 14 -23.56 -3.48 -1.05
N PRO A 15 -24.17 -2.28 -0.94
CA PRO A 15 -23.93 -1.23 -1.91
C PRO A 15 -22.42 -1.02 -2.00
N PRO A 16 -21.84 -0.84 -3.20
CA PRO A 16 -20.44 -0.52 -3.32
C PRO A 16 -20.17 0.68 -2.42
N GLY A 17 -19.39 0.46 -1.36
CA GLY A 17 -18.92 1.54 -0.49
C GLY A 17 -18.27 2.60 -1.37
N PRO A 18 -18.24 3.88 -0.94
CA PRO A 18 -17.70 4.96 -1.75
C PRO A 18 -16.30 4.56 -2.22
N PHE A 19 -16.16 4.33 -3.53
CA PHE A 19 -14.89 4.00 -4.16
C PHE A 19 -14.00 5.23 -4.07
N GLY A 20 -13.29 5.34 -2.95
CA GLY A 20 -12.29 6.36 -2.74
C GLY A 20 -12.82 7.78 -2.55
N THR A 21 -11.90 8.68 -2.21
CA THR A 21 -12.19 10.11 -2.10
C THR A 21 -12.33 10.75 -3.48
N PRO A 22 -13.15 11.80 -3.65
CA PRO A 22 -13.28 12.50 -4.93
C PRO A 22 -11.92 12.92 -5.48
N GLY A 23 -11.63 12.50 -6.71
CA GLY A 23 -10.36 12.74 -7.38
C GLY A 23 -9.28 11.72 -7.07
N GLN A 24 -9.49 10.70 -6.23
CA GLN A 24 -8.51 9.65 -5.94
C GLN A 24 -8.06 8.92 -7.22
N TYR A 25 -9.01 8.60 -8.08
CA TYR A 25 -8.80 7.88 -9.33
C TYR A 25 -8.86 8.84 -10.54
N ASP A 26 -8.14 8.51 -11.61
CA ASP A 26 -8.28 9.16 -12.91
C ASP A 26 -9.47 8.58 -13.70
N GLU A 27 -9.65 9.07 -14.94
CA GLU A 27 -10.68 8.61 -15.87
C GLU A 27 -10.56 7.13 -16.27
N ASN A 28 -9.39 6.52 -16.07
CA ASN A 28 -9.12 5.11 -16.33
C ASN A 28 -9.21 4.24 -15.06
N GLY A 29 -9.56 4.82 -13.91
CA GLY A 29 -9.64 4.11 -12.63
C GLY A 29 -8.29 3.87 -11.95
N VAL A 30 -7.24 4.61 -12.32
CA VAL A 30 -5.91 4.50 -11.71
C VAL A 30 -5.82 5.35 -10.45
N ASP A 31 -5.43 4.76 -9.32
CA ASP A 31 -5.24 5.52 -8.06
C ASP A 31 -4.01 6.43 -8.14
N LEU A 32 -4.23 7.74 -8.09
CA LEU A 32 -3.19 8.76 -8.12
C LEU A 32 -2.76 9.23 -6.71
N SER A 33 -3.28 8.61 -5.64
CA SER A 33 -2.98 8.97 -4.25
C SER A 33 -1.48 8.97 -3.96
N LEU A 34 -0.77 7.91 -4.38
CA LEU A 34 0.67 7.76 -4.17
C LEU A 34 1.48 8.81 -4.92
N ILE A 35 1.11 9.10 -6.18
CA ILE A 35 1.77 10.11 -7.01
C ILE A 35 1.63 11.48 -6.35
N ARG A 36 0.40 11.85 -5.96
CA ARG A 36 0.15 13.13 -5.28
C ARG A 36 0.82 13.23 -3.92
N ALA A 37 0.83 12.15 -3.15
CA ALA A 37 1.56 12.09 -1.89
C ALA A 37 3.06 12.32 -2.11
N ASN A 38 3.65 11.70 -3.13
CA ASN A 38 5.07 11.89 -3.48
C ASN A 38 5.38 13.30 -4.00
N MET A 39 4.49 13.91 -4.77
CA MET A 39 4.64 15.29 -5.24
C MET A 39 4.63 16.31 -4.08
N ARG A 40 3.97 15.99 -2.97
CA ARG A 40 3.97 16.83 -1.75
C ARG A 40 5.21 16.65 -0.89
N VAL A 41 6.09 15.69 -1.19
CA VAL A 41 7.30 15.45 -0.37
C VAL A 41 8.30 16.59 -0.57
N PRO A 42 8.66 17.33 0.50
CA PRO A 42 9.64 18.40 0.41
C PRO A 42 11.04 17.89 0.00
N PRO A 43 11.88 18.73 -0.63
CA PRO A 43 13.24 18.35 -1.03
C PRO A 43 14.09 17.82 0.14
N THR A 44 13.96 18.40 1.33
CA THR A 44 14.68 18.00 2.54
C THR A 44 14.29 16.60 3.02
N GLU A 45 13.01 16.27 2.98
CA GLU A 45 12.53 14.93 3.33
C GLU A 45 12.95 13.90 2.29
N ARG A 46 12.96 14.27 1.00
CA ARG A 46 13.50 13.43 -0.08
C ARG A 46 14.98 13.11 0.17
N ALA A 47 15.78 14.11 0.54
CA ALA A 47 17.20 13.91 0.88
C ALA A 47 17.38 12.98 2.10
N ARG A 48 16.57 13.15 3.16
CA ARG A 48 16.61 12.26 4.34
C ARG A 48 16.28 10.81 3.98
N ARG A 49 15.27 10.60 3.14
CA ARG A 49 14.90 9.25 2.66
C ARG A 49 16.04 8.62 1.85
N ALA A 50 16.66 9.38 0.95
CA ALA A 50 17.80 8.92 0.16
C ALA A 50 18.99 8.52 1.04
N GLU A 51 19.34 9.33 2.05
CA GLU A 51 20.43 9.03 2.97
C GLU A 51 20.14 7.76 3.81
N ARG A 52 18.91 7.59 4.29
CA ARG A 52 18.51 6.34 4.99
C ARG A 52 18.64 5.12 4.07
N ALA A 53 18.18 5.22 2.83
CA ALA A 53 18.27 4.14 1.85
C ALA A 53 19.75 3.79 1.56
N ARG A 54 20.61 4.81 1.39
CA ARG A 54 22.06 4.62 1.21
C ARG A 54 22.70 3.87 2.36
N ARG A 55 22.41 4.26 3.60
CA ARG A 55 22.92 3.57 4.80
C ARG A 55 22.45 2.13 4.89
N ALA A 56 21.19 1.86 4.57
CA ALA A 56 20.63 0.51 4.54
C ALA A 56 21.33 -0.36 3.48
N ALA A 57 21.52 0.17 2.28
CA ALA A 57 22.23 -0.52 1.21
C ALA A 57 23.68 -0.86 1.58
N LEU A 58 24.41 0.07 2.21
CA LEU A 58 25.77 -0.18 2.69
C LEU A 58 25.82 -1.28 3.75
N ARG A 59 24.88 -1.29 4.72
CA ARG A 59 24.80 -2.38 5.70
C ARG A 59 24.50 -3.72 5.04
N ALA A 60 23.55 -3.77 4.10
CA ALA A 60 23.22 -4.99 3.38
C ALA A 60 24.43 -5.54 2.62
N GLN A 61 25.23 -4.67 1.99
CA GLN A 61 26.49 -5.07 1.33
C GLN A 61 27.52 -5.63 2.32
N GLN A 62 27.67 -5.01 3.49
CA GLN A 62 28.59 -5.49 4.53
C GLN A 62 28.17 -6.88 5.05
N ILE A 63 26.87 -7.08 5.30
CA ILE A 63 26.33 -8.38 5.72
C ILE A 63 26.56 -9.42 4.62
N GLY A 64 26.26 -9.09 3.37
CA GLY A 64 26.48 -10.00 2.24
C GLY A 64 27.95 -10.39 2.06
N ARG A 65 28.87 -9.43 2.24
CA ARG A 65 30.32 -9.69 2.21
C ARG A 65 30.76 -10.59 3.38
N ALA A 66 30.27 -10.34 4.59
CA ALA A 66 30.58 -11.16 5.76
C ALA A 66 30.04 -12.60 5.62
N ALA A 67 28.82 -12.76 5.09
CA ALA A 67 28.25 -14.06 4.81
C ALA A 67 29.05 -14.86 3.78
N ARG A 68 29.64 -14.18 2.78
CA ARG A 68 30.44 -14.80 1.73
C ARG A 68 31.89 -15.13 2.15
N ALA A 69 32.38 -14.51 3.22
CA ALA A 69 33.74 -14.70 3.73
C ALA A 69 33.86 -15.82 4.78
N LYS A 70 32.74 -16.42 5.22
CA LYS A 70 32.74 -17.53 6.16
C LYS A 70 33.06 -18.83 5.40
N PRO A 71 34.19 -19.52 5.67
CA PRO A 71 34.42 -20.84 5.10
C PRO A 71 33.41 -21.84 5.67
N ALA A 72 33.03 -22.83 4.87
CA ALA A 72 32.11 -23.91 5.22
C ALA A 72 32.68 -24.80 6.33
#